data_AF-A0A7V6WJY8-F1
#
_entry.id   AF-A0A7V6WJY8-F1
#
_cell.length_a   1.000
_cell.length_b   1.000
_cell.length_c   1.000
_cell.angle_alpha   90.00
_cell.angle_beta   90.00
_cell.angle_gamma   90.00
#
_symmetry.space_group_name_H-M   'P 1'
#
loop_
_entity.id
_entity.type
_entity.pdbx_description
1 polymer ?
#
loop_
_entity_poly.entity_id
_entity_poly.type
_entity_poly.pdbx_seq_one_letter_code
_entity_poly.pdbx_strand_id
1 'polypeptide(L)'
;GFLIYCRPRINWKFWASSILIVLFFYCPVIVNDWKTGGANYKQFVEAFTKKSDNKESRNLIEKLVKNTTENALYHWIIISGAQTADLPGLEVKGLPDIKCEQYCRDHLKEGFLALLIFMIGGFLLIYKTGQGFYQRGVKQDFLALNLILAGVSFIVFTPLAFNFSARFFLIITPLPFLFLGLFLNLIPRKYKWVCWILVGSLILSNLFFTKRFFIELRDAKTVDYLLPRDRILKQKTRITLEQEQAIVDFLESYYLKNGYPVIYQGQPEFHRALAYLLDQRKVPRDGLSIRQLCRDANYFLVLRTQSDQSKKREDLGEKFNFGTEQKFGTLVVIPLELKATAATCEQFEVDKFRNYKNEGGSVAKRYNWGEIFSGK
;
A
#
# COMPACT_ATOMS: atom_id res chain seq x y z
N GLY A 1 1.15 -16.78 23.95
CA GLY A 1 0.68 -15.79 24.94
C GLY A 1 -0.48 -16.32 25.75
N PHE A 2 -1.69 -16.38 25.17
CA PHE A 2 -2.91 -16.70 25.93
C PHE A 2 -2.92 -18.10 26.57
N LEU A 3 -2.38 -19.11 25.89
CA LEU A 3 -2.23 -20.46 26.47
C LEU A 3 -1.27 -20.48 27.68
N ILE A 4 -0.26 -19.62 27.70
CA ILE A 4 0.65 -19.47 28.85
C ILE A 4 -0.06 -18.75 30.00
N TYR A 5 -0.94 -17.81 29.68
CA TYR A 5 -1.75 -17.06 30.65
C TYR A 5 -2.82 -17.96 31.31
N CYS A 6 -3.64 -18.65 30.53
CA CYS A 6 -4.71 -19.51 31.04
C CYS A 6 -4.20 -20.88 31.54
N ARG A 7 -3.04 -21.35 31.08
CA ARG A 7 -2.48 -22.69 31.30
C ARG A 7 -3.52 -23.83 31.17
N PRO A 8 -4.28 -23.90 30.06
CA PRO A 8 -5.28 -24.94 29.89
C PRO A 8 -4.62 -26.31 29.66
N ARG A 9 -5.20 -27.37 30.23
CA ARG A 9 -4.80 -28.76 29.92
C ARG A 9 -5.43 -29.18 28.59
N ILE A 10 -4.74 -28.88 27.48
CA ILE A 10 -5.21 -29.23 26.13
C ILE A 10 -4.74 -30.64 25.77
N ASN A 11 -5.66 -31.47 25.28
CA ASN A 11 -5.33 -32.82 24.77
C ASN A 11 -4.48 -32.74 23.50
N TRP A 12 -3.47 -33.61 23.37
CA TRP A 12 -2.54 -33.67 22.22
C TRP A 12 -3.25 -33.77 20.87
N LYS A 13 -4.45 -34.38 20.82
CA LYS A 13 -5.26 -34.49 19.59
C LYS A 13 -5.58 -33.12 18.99
N PHE A 14 -5.83 -32.11 19.83
CA PHE A 14 -6.09 -30.74 19.36
C PHE A 14 -4.84 -30.08 18.78
N TRP A 15 -3.67 -30.33 19.35
CA TRP A 15 -2.40 -29.87 18.79
C TRP A 15 -2.11 -30.49 17.43
N ALA A 16 -2.26 -31.82 17.32
CA ALA A 16 -2.08 -32.53 16.06
C ALA A 16 -3.05 -32.03 14.97
N SER A 17 -4.33 -31.87 15.32
CA SER A 17 -5.34 -31.33 14.42
C SER A 17 -5.01 -29.90 13.95
N SER A 18 -4.58 -29.04 14.87
CA SER A 18 -4.22 -27.65 14.55
C SER A 18 -3.03 -27.58 13.59
N ILE A 19 -2.00 -28.40 13.80
CA ILE A 19 -0.84 -28.50 12.90
C ILE A 19 -1.27 -29.00 11.52
N LEU A 20 -2.12 -30.02 11.46
CA LEU A 20 -2.61 -30.59 10.20
C LEU A 20 -3.42 -29.56 9.40
N ILE A 21 -4.26 -28.77 10.07
CA ILE A 21 -5.01 -27.66 9.44
C ILE A 21 -4.04 -26.62 8.87
N VAL A 22 -3.02 -26.21 9.63
CA VAL A 22 -2.02 -25.25 9.14
C VAL A 22 -1.29 -25.80 7.92
N LEU A 23 -0.84 -27.06 7.96
CA LEU A 23 -0.17 -27.71 6.83
C LEU A 23 -1.08 -27.79 5.60
N PHE A 24 -2.35 -28.11 5.79
CA PHE A 24 -3.33 -28.15 4.70
C PHE A 24 -3.47 -26.77 4.02
N PHE A 25 -3.63 -25.69 4.79
CA PHE A 25 -3.73 -24.34 4.24
C PHE A 25 -2.42 -23.84 3.61
N TYR A 26 -1.27 -24.29 4.11
CA TYR A 26 0.04 -23.94 3.55
C TYR A 26 0.50 -24.84 2.40
N CYS A 27 -0.20 -25.95 2.14
CA CYS A 27 0.08 -26.85 1.03
C CYS A 27 0.30 -26.14 -0.32
N PRO A 28 -0.50 -25.13 -0.73
CA PRO A 28 -0.29 -24.46 -2.01
C PRO A 28 1.05 -23.74 -2.09
N VAL A 29 1.48 -23.12 -0.97
CA VAL A 29 2.77 -22.43 -0.87
C VAL A 29 3.91 -23.44 -0.93
N ILE A 30 3.78 -24.56 -0.23
CA ILE A 30 4.78 -25.64 -0.21
C ILE A 30 4.96 -26.24 -1.61
N VAL A 31 3.86 -26.56 -2.29
CA VAL A 31 3.90 -27.12 -3.66
C VAL A 31 4.51 -26.12 -4.64
N ASN A 32 4.14 -24.84 -4.56
CA ASN A 32 4.70 -23.80 -5.42
C ASN A 32 6.20 -23.59 -5.17
N ASP A 33 6.65 -23.62 -3.92
CA ASP A 33 8.07 -23.49 -3.59
C ASP A 33 8.88 -24.71 -4.07
N TRP A 34 8.32 -25.92 -3.95
CA TRP A 34 8.93 -27.13 -4.50
C TRP A 34 9.07 -27.06 -6.03
N LYS A 35 8.01 -26.67 -6.76
CA LYS A 35 8.06 -26.50 -8.23
C LYS A 35 8.99 -25.39 -8.71
N THR A 36 9.21 -24.37 -7.89
CA THR A 36 10.11 -23.25 -8.22
C THR A 36 11.55 -23.48 -7.73
N GLY A 37 11.89 -24.66 -7.22
CA GLY A 37 13.24 -24.96 -6.72
C GLY A 37 13.64 -24.13 -5.51
N GLY A 38 12.67 -23.78 -4.66
CA GLY A 38 12.88 -22.95 -3.47
C GLY A 38 13.03 -21.46 -3.76
N ALA A 39 12.59 -20.97 -4.94
CA ALA A 39 12.75 -19.56 -5.30
C ALA A 39 11.96 -18.63 -4.36
N ASN A 40 10.78 -19.03 -3.88
CA ASN A 40 10.01 -18.21 -2.95
C ASN A 40 10.67 -18.16 -1.57
N TYR A 41 11.18 -19.30 -1.08
CA TYR A 41 11.94 -19.34 0.17
C TYR A 41 13.22 -18.49 0.10
N LYS A 42 13.99 -18.61 -0.99
CA LYS A 42 15.18 -17.78 -1.23
C LYS A 42 14.84 -16.29 -1.22
N GLN A 43 13.78 -15.88 -1.91
CA GLN A 43 13.31 -14.49 -1.90
C GLN A 43 12.83 -14.04 -0.52
N PHE A 44 12.19 -14.91 0.25
CA PHE A 44 11.80 -14.63 1.63
C PHE A 44 13.02 -14.35 2.50
N VAL A 45 14.01 -15.26 2.51
CA VAL A 45 15.25 -15.10 3.28
C VAL A 45 16.01 -13.87 2.82
N GLU A 46 16.15 -13.67 1.51
CA GLU A 46 16.81 -12.50 0.93
C GLU A 46 16.11 -11.19 1.30
N ALA A 47 14.77 -11.17 1.35
CA ALA A 47 14.01 -10.01 1.80
C ALA A 47 14.22 -9.71 3.29
N PHE A 48 14.49 -10.73 4.12
CA PHE A 48 14.83 -10.55 5.52
C PHE A 48 16.28 -10.07 5.69
N THR A 49 17.25 -10.62 4.95
CA THR A 49 18.67 -10.24 5.05
C THR A 49 18.97 -8.89 4.38
N LYS A 50 18.50 -8.64 3.15
CA LYS A 50 18.73 -7.34 2.47
C LYS A 50 18.02 -6.16 3.14
N LYS A 51 16.92 -6.38 3.86
CA LYS A 51 16.30 -5.33 4.68
C LYS A 51 17.10 -5.02 5.95
N SER A 52 18.01 -5.90 6.36
CA SER A 52 18.94 -5.66 7.46
C SER A 52 20.18 -4.87 7.00
N ASP A 53 20.64 -5.07 5.77
CA ASP A 53 21.97 -4.59 5.31
C ASP A 53 21.96 -3.24 4.57
N ASN A 54 20.82 -2.71 4.15
CA ASN A 54 20.78 -1.44 3.40
C ASN A 54 20.81 -0.19 4.30
N LYS A 55 22.00 0.41 4.44
CA LYS A 55 22.41 1.85 4.56
C LYS A 55 21.63 2.87 5.42
N GLU A 56 20.48 2.55 6.00
CA GLU A 56 19.83 3.35 7.04
C GLU A 56 19.47 2.41 8.20
N SER A 57 20.45 2.07 9.04
CA SER A 57 20.20 1.40 10.31
C SER A 57 19.46 2.36 11.26
N ARG A 58 18.17 2.56 11.00
CA ARG A 58 17.24 3.37 11.80
C ARG A 58 17.29 2.85 13.24
N ASN A 59 17.48 3.75 14.20
CA ASN A 59 17.60 3.41 15.62
C ASN A 59 16.32 2.71 16.12
N LEU A 60 16.41 1.85 17.14
CA LEU A 60 15.26 1.20 17.78
C LEU A 60 14.27 2.24 18.33
N ILE A 61 14.77 3.39 18.82
CA ILE A 61 13.93 4.50 19.27
C ILE A 61 13.11 5.08 18.10
N GLU A 62 13.72 5.32 16.94
CA GLU A 62 12.99 5.79 15.76
C GLU A 62 11.92 4.80 15.31
N LYS A 63 12.26 3.51 15.31
CA LYS A 63 11.31 2.43 14.97
C LYS A 63 10.16 2.37 15.96
N LEU A 64 10.43 2.55 17.25
CA LEU A 64 9.42 2.57 18.30
C LEU A 64 8.48 3.78 18.17
N VAL A 65 9.05 4.98 18.00
CA VAL A 65 8.27 6.21 17.78
C VAL A 65 7.42 6.07 16.52
N LYS A 66 8.01 5.58 15.41
CA LYS A 66 7.29 5.32 14.16
C LYS A 66 6.17 4.29 14.34
N ASN A 67 6.41 3.22 15.09
CA ASN A 67 5.41 2.20 15.37
C ASN A 67 4.23 2.79 16.17
N THR A 68 4.51 3.59 17.19
CA THR A 68 3.49 4.26 18.00
C THR A 68 2.65 5.25 17.18
N THR A 69 3.30 6.12 16.38
CA THR A 69 2.57 7.10 15.56
C THR A 69 1.72 6.43 14.49
N GLU A 70 2.24 5.41 13.82
CA GLU A 70 1.46 4.66 12.83
C GLU A 70 0.30 3.90 13.47
N ASN A 71 0.50 3.24 14.63
CA ASN A 71 -0.62 2.61 15.34
C ASN A 71 -1.70 3.63 15.69
N ALA A 72 -1.34 4.79 16.26
CA ALA A 72 -2.31 5.83 16.57
C ALA A 72 -3.13 6.26 15.34
N LEU A 73 -2.46 6.51 14.22
CA LEU A 73 -3.10 6.99 12.99
C LEU A 73 -3.99 5.92 12.34
N TYR A 74 -3.56 4.66 12.29
CA TYR A 74 -4.39 3.58 11.77
C TYR A 74 -5.57 3.23 12.68
N HIS A 75 -5.41 3.30 14.01
CA HIS A 75 -6.53 3.13 14.92
C HIS A 75 -7.58 4.24 14.73
N TRP A 76 -7.13 5.47 14.53
CA TRP A 76 -7.98 6.61 14.19
C TRP A 76 -8.73 6.41 12.87
N ILE A 77 -8.05 5.95 11.82
CA ILE A 77 -8.70 5.63 10.53
C ILE A 77 -9.78 4.57 10.72
N ILE A 78 -9.51 3.50 11.48
CA ILE A 78 -10.48 2.41 11.67
C ILE A 78 -11.75 2.90 12.35
N ILE A 79 -11.65 3.79 13.34
CA ILE A 79 -12.83 4.27 14.07
C ILE A 79 -13.55 5.45 13.42
N SER A 80 -12.86 6.28 12.64
CA SER A 80 -13.41 7.55 12.09
C SER A 80 -13.50 7.61 10.57
N GLY A 81 -12.75 6.76 9.86
CA GLY A 81 -12.56 6.82 8.40
C GLY A 81 -11.65 7.98 7.93
N ALA A 82 -11.25 8.89 8.82
CA ALA A 82 -10.47 10.06 8.47
C ALA A 82 -8.99 9.72 8.26
N GLN A 83 -8.46 10.02 7.07
CA GLN A 83 -7.05 9.81 6.72
C GLN A 83 -6.18 11.07 6.83
N THR A 84 -6.79 12.20 7.18
CA THR A 84 -6.17 13.54 7.23
C THR A 84 -5.19 13.71 8.38
N ALA A 85 -5.39 12.97 9.49
CA ALA A 85 -4.52 13.03 10.66
C ALA A 85 -3.05 12.76 10.32
N ASP A 86 -2.16 13.57 10.88
CA ASP A 86 -0.73 13.40 10.72
C ASP A 86 0.08 13.75 11.97
N LEU A 87 1.22 13.08 12.12
CA LEU A 87 2.13 13.23 13.24
C LEU A 87 3.56 13.41 12.73
N PRO A 88 4.37 14.23 13.43
CA PRO A 88 5.75 14.47 13.02
C PRO A 88 6.59 13.19 13.03
N GLY A 89 7.51 13.08 12.07
CA GLY A 89 8.50 12.01 12.02
C GLY A 89 9.75 12.38 12.83
N LEU A 90 10.34 11.39 13.50
CA LEU A 90 11.63 11.53 14.17
C LEU A 90 12.73 10.90 13.32
N GLU A 91 13.77 11.67 12.99
CA GLU A 91 15.02 11.16 12.40
C GLU A 91 16.20 11.49 13.32
N VAL A 92 16.95 10.46 13.71
CA VAL A 92 18.12 10.53 14.58
C VAL A 92 19.35 10.25 13.73
N LYS A 93 19.67 11.19 12.84
CA LYS A 93 20.98 11.25 12.15
C LYS A 93 21.90 12.20 12.93
N GLY A 94 22.35 11.77 14.11
CA GLY A 94 23.08 12.60 15.06
C GLY A 94 22.15 13.21 16.11
N LEU A 95 21.83 14.51 15.99
CA LEU A 95 20.82 15.15 16.83
C LEU A 95 19.40 14.77 16.35
N PRO A 96 18.42 14.65 17.27
CA PRO A 96 17.04 14.35 16.89
C PRO A 96 16.45 15.51 16.09
N ASP A 97 16.16 15.27 14.82
CA ASP A 97 15.46 16.20 13.94
C ASP A 97 13.99 15.78 13.77
N ILE A 98 13.09 16.75 13.90
CA ILE A 98 11.64 16.54 13.82
C ILE A 98 11.17 17.07 12.46
N LYS A 99 10.85 16.14 11.56
CA LYS A 99 10.35 16.49 10.22
C LYS A 99 8.83 16.55 10.23
N CYS A 100 8.32 17.73 9.90
CA CYS A 100 6.89 17.97 9.71
C CYS A 100 6.71 18.97 8.57
N GLU A 101 6.33 18.44 7.41
CA GLU A 101 5.95 19.20 6.23
C GLU A 101 4.69 20.06 6.50
N GLN A 102 4.37 20.99 5.61
CA GLN A 102 3.24 21.90 5.79
C GLN A 102 1.92 21.16 6.07
N TYR A 103 1.63 20.11 5.31
CA TYR A 103 0.46 19.26 5.52
C TYR A 103 0.40 18.64 6.93
N CYS A 104 1.56 18.23 7.46
CA CYS A 104 1.68 17.68 8.81
C CYS A 104 1.33 18.76 9.86
N ARG A 105 1.73 20.01 9.65
CA ARG A 105 1.43 21.13 10.56
C ARG A 105 -0.06 21.45 10.58
N ASP A 106 -0.70 21.43 9.42
CA ASP A 106 -2.12 21.77 9.27
C ASP A 106 -3.04 20.74 9.93
N HIS A 107 -2.66 19.44 9.92
CA HIS A 107 -3.45 18.35 10.49
C HIS A 107 -2.89 17.77 11.81
N LEU A 108 -1.98 18.48 12.46
CA LEU A 108 -1.33 18.03 13.70
C LEU A 108 -2.33 17.84 14.86
N LYS A 109 -3.40 18.64 14.90
CA LYS A 109 -4.44 18.54 15.94
C LYS A 109 -5.17 17.19 15.90
N GLU A 110 -5.51 16.73 14.70
CA GLU A 110 -6.15 15.43 14.47
C GLU A 110 -5.17 14.29 14.80
N GLY A 111 -3.89 14.44 14.42
CA GLY A 111 -2.85 13.48 14.77
C GLY A 111 -2.63 13.38 16.28
N PHE A 112 -2.60 14.50 17.00
CA PHE A 112 -2.46 14.51 18.44
C PHE A 112 -3.67 13.87 19.14
N LEU A 113 -4.88 14.13 18.65
CA LEU A 113 -6.09 13.46 19.14
C LEU A 113 -6.01 11.94 18.93
N ALA A 114 -5.59 11.49 17.75
CA ALA A 114 -5.38 10.08 17.45
C ALA A 114 -4.36 9.44 18.41
N LEU A 115 -3.25 10.13 18.68
CA LEU A 115 -2.22 9.69 19.61
C LEU A 115 -2.75 9.59 21.05
N LEU A 116 -3.51 10.58 21.51
CA LEU A 116 -4.11 10.61 22.83
C LEU A 116 -5.10 9.46 23.02
N ILE A 117 -5.98 9.23 22.04
CA ILE A 117 -6.93 8.11 22.05
C ILE A 117 -6.19 6.78 22.13
N PHE A 118 -5.13 6.61 21.33
CA PHE A 118 -4.33 5.39 21.35
C PHE A 118 -3.62 5.16 22.70
N MET A 119 -2.96 6.19 23.25
CA MET A 119 -2.21 6.10 24.49
C MET A 119 -3.11 5.85 25.70
N ILE A 120 -4.21 6.60 25.83
CA ILE A 120 -5.15 6.40 26.94
C ILE A 120 -5.89 5.07 26.77
N GLY A 121 -6.25 4.66 25.55
CA GLY A 121 -6.87 3.35 25.29
C GLY A 121 -5.96 2.19 25.70
N GLY A 122 -4.68 2.25 25.34
CA GLY A 122 -3.67 1.29 25.77
C GLY A 122 -3.46 1.28 27.28
N PHE A 123 -3.37 2.46 27.90
CA PHE A 123 -3.27 2.58 29.36
C PHE A 123 -4.48 1.98 30.08
N LEU A 124 -5.71 2.28 29.63
CA LEU A 124 -6.94 1.72 30.19
C LEU A 124 -6.99 0.21 30.06
N LEU A 125 -6.53 -0.35 28.92
CA LEU A 125 -6.45 -1.79 28.72
C LEU A 125 -5.49 -2.43 29.73
N ILE A 126 -4.30 -1.86 29.91
CA ILE A 126 -3.31 -2.33 30.89
C ILE A 126 -3.87 -2.22 32.30
N TYR A 127 -4.41 -1.06 32.67
CA TYR A 127 -4.95 -0.79 34.01
C TYR A 127 -6.11 -1.71 34.37
N LYS A 128 -7.11 -1.86 33.49
CA LYS A 128 -8.27 -2.74 33.73
C LYS A 128 -7.87 -4.20 33.78
N THR A 129 -6.93 -4.63 32.94
CA THR A 129 -6.38 -5.99 33.00
C THR A 129 -5.58 -6.20 34.30
N GLY A 130 -4.81 -5.22 34.75
CA GLY A 130 -4.07 -5.32 36.02
C GLY A 130 -5.00 -5.38 37.24
N GLN A 131 -6.03 -4.53 37.29
CA GLN A 131 -6.99 -4.47 38.39
C GLN A 131 -7.77 -5.79 38.55
N GLY A 132 -8.17 -6.41 37.44
CA GLY A 132 -8.94 -7.66 37.44
C GLY A 132 -8.09 -8.93 37.59
N PHE A 133 -6.77 -8.83 37.82
CA PHE A 133 -5.88 -9.99 37.81
C PHE A 133 -6.25 -11.07 38.85
N TYR A 134 -6.77 -10.65 40.01
CA TYR A 134 -7.18 -11.54 41.09
C TYR A 134 -8.60 -12.10 40.91
N GLN A 135 -9.46 -11.44 40.13
CA GLN A 135 -10.84 -11.86 39.87
C GLN A 135 -10.94 -12.40 38.45
N ARG A 136 -10.46 -13.63 38.24
CA ARG A 136 -10.52 -14.28 36.92
C ARG A 136 -11.97 -14.60 36.53
N GLY A 137 -12.39 -14.06 35.40
CA GLY A 137 -13.66 -14.34 34.77
C GLY A 137 -13.61 -14.02 33.28
N VAL A 138 -14.68 -14.33 32.55
CA VAL A 138 -14.72 -14.22 31.07
C VAL A 138 -14.31 -12.84 30.55
N LYS A 139 -14.74 -11.77 31.24
CA LYS A 139 -14.38 -10.38 30.87
C LYS A 139 -12.87 -10.14 31.01
N GLN A 140 -12.27 -10.70 32.05
CA GLN A 140 -10.85 -10.54 32.32
C GLN A 140 -10.01 -11.32 31.31
N ASP A 141 -10.43 -12.53 30.96
CA ASP A 141 -9.78 -13.34 29.92
C ASP A 141 -9.84 -12.63 28.55
N PHE A 142 -10.97 -12.00 28.23
CA PHE A 142 -11.12 -11.20 27.02
C PHE A 142 -10.16 -9.98 26.98
N LEU A 143 -10.03 -9.24 28.09
CA LEU A 143 -9.08 -8.12 28.18
C LEU A 143 -7.63 -8.59 28.09
N ALA A 144 -7.29 -9.68 28.79
CA ALA A 144 -5.95 -10.26 28.75
C ALA A 144 -5.57 -10.76 27.34
N LEU A 145 -6.52 -11.39 26.62
CA LEU A 145 -6.32 -11.81 25.24
C LEU A 145 -6.00 -10.62 24.32
N ASN A 146 -6.75 -9.53 24.44
CA ASN A 146 -6.53 -8.33 23.65
C ASN A 146 -5.25 -7.59 24.05
N LEU A 147 -4.85 -7.61 25.32
CA LEU A 147 -3.58 -7.07 25.78
C LEU A 147 -2.41 -7.85 25.17
N ILE A 148 -2.50 -9.19 25.13
CA ILE A 148 -1.51 -10.05 24.47
C ILE A 148 -1.48 -9.76 22.97
N LEU A 149 -2.64 -9.64 22.32
CA LEU A 149 -2.73 -9.30 20.90
C LEU A 149 -2.05 -7.95 20.61
N ALA A 150 -2.36 -6.92 21.40
CA ALA A 150 -1.75 -5.60 21.31
C ALA A 150 -0.23 -5.67 21.50
N GLY A 151 0.24 -6.32 22.56
CA GLY A 151 1.66 -6.44 22.87
C GLY A 151 2.46 -7.21 21.82
N VAL A 152 1.98 -8.40 21.41
CA VAL A 152 2.64 -9.22 20.38
C VAL A 152 2.67 -8.48 19.05
N SER A 153 1.56 -7.88 18.63
CA SER A 153 1.50 -7.14 17.38
C SER A 153 2.44 -5.93 17.42
N PHE A 154 2.47 -5.20 18.53
CA PHE A 154 3.36 -4.05 18.70
C PHE A 154 4.84 -4.44 18.63
N ILE A 155 5.24 -5.56 19.25
CA ILE A 155 6.62 -6.09 19.15
C ILE A 155 6.95 -6.48 17.71
N VAL A 156 6.07 -7.24 17.04
CA VAL A 156 6.28 -7.69 15.65
C VAL A 156 6.29 -6.53 14.66
N PHE A 157 5.50 -5.48 14.93
CA PHE A 157 5.37 -4.31 14.06
C PHE A 157 6.53 -3.33 14.19
N THR A 158 7.21 -3.28 15.34
CA THR A 158 8.37 -2.40 15.58
C THR A 158 9.46 -2.54 14.51
N PRO A 159 9.99 -3.74 14.16
CA PRO A 159 10.99 -3.87 13.10
C PRO A 159 10.45 -3.49 11.70
N LEU A 160 9.14 -3.49 11.52
CA LEU A 160 8.47 -3.24 10.23
C LEU A 160 7.92 -1.80 10.10
N ALA A 161 8.14 -0.93 11.08
CA ALA A 161 7.43 0.34 11.23
C ALA A 161 7.52 1.29 10.03
N PHE A 162 8.66 1.30 9.32
CA PHE A 162 8.85 2.15 8.14
C PHE A 162 8.22 1.56 6.86
N ASN A 163 7.84 0.28 6.88
CA ASN A 163 7.31 -0.45 5.74
C ASN A 163 5.87 -0.91 5.97
N PHE A 164 5.11 -0.24 6.84
CA PHE A 164 3.73 -0.62 7.09
C PHE A 164 2.86 -0.51 5.84
N SER A 165 2.06 -1.54 5.63
CA SER A 165 0.94 -1.54 4.71
C SER A 165 -0.33 -1.70 5.52
N ALA A 166 -1.43 -1.05 5.10
CA ALA A 166 -2.70 -1.05 5.83
C ALA A 166 -3.19 -2.46 6.23
N ARG A 167 -2.90 -3.47 5.40
CA ARG A 167 -3.22 -4.88 5.67
C ARG A 167 -2.69 -5.43 7.00
N PHE A 168 -1.60 -4.90 7.55
CA PHE A 168 -1.10 -5.37 8.86
C PHE A 168 -2.10 -5.03 9.98
N PHE A 169 -2.83 -3.93 9.84
CA PHE A 169 -3.80 -3.47 10.83
C PHE A 169 -5.11 -4.26 10.81
N LEU A 170 -5.34 -5.11 9.80
CA LEU A 170 -6.52 -6.01 9.75
C LEU A 170 -6.54 -6.99 10.92
N ILE A 171 -5.37 -7.50 11.32
CA ILE A 171 -5.25 -8.46 12.43
C ILE A 171 -5.57 -7.80 13.78
N ILE A 172 -5.27 -6.50 13.92
CA ILE A 172 -5.49 -5.74 15.15
C ILE A 172 -6.72 -4.83 15.08
N THR A 173 -7.57 -4.99 14.08
CA THR A 173 -8.80 -4.19 13.89
C THR A 173 -9.75 -4.21 15.10
N PRO A 174 -9.86 -5.29 15.91
CA PRO A 174 -10.66 -5.25 17.13
C PRO A 174 -10.17 -4.26 18.20
N LEU A 175 -8.86 -3.95 18.25
CA LEU A 175 -8.27 -3.11 19.31
C LEU A 175 -8.80 -1.66 19.33
N PRO A 176 -8.88 -0.93 18.20
CA PRO A 176 -9.47 0.41 18.19
C PRO A 176 -10.89 0.46 18.77
N PHE A 177 -11.74 -0.53 18.43
CA PHE A 177 -13.10 -0.62 18.98
C PHE A 177 -13.10 -0.97 20.46
N LEU A 178 -12.20 -1.83 20.91
CA LEU A 178 -12.01 -2.12 22.33
C LEU A 178 -11.60 -0.86 23.10
N PHE A 179 -10.64 -0.10 22.60
CA PHE A 179 -10.21 1.15 23.21
C PHE A 179 -11.39 2.12 23.32
N LEU A 180 -12.14 2.32 22.22
CA LEU A 180 -13.36 3.13 22.24
C LEU A 180 -14.36 2.64 23.30
N GLY A 181 -14.59 1.32 23.39
CA GLY A 181 -15.46 0.73 24.42
C GLY A 181 -14.97 1.00 25.84
N LEU A 182 -13.66 0.94 26.09
CA LEU A 182 -13.06 1.28 27.39
C LEU A 182 -13.24 2.77 27.73
N PHE A 183 -13.10 3.67 26.75
CA PHE A 183 -13.40 5.11 26.94
C PHE A 183 -14.87 5.35 27.26
N LEU A 184 -15.77 4.75 26.49
CA LEU A 184 -17.22 4.90 26.69
C LEU A 184 -17.66 4.38 28.07
N ASN A 185 -16.95 3.39 28.61
CA ASN A 185 -17.21 2.86 29.96
C ASN A 185 -16.78 3.83 31.09
N LEU A 186 -16.01 4.88 30.79
CA LEU A 186 -15.72 5.95 31.75
C LEU A 186 -16.88 6.93 31.88
N ILE A 187 -17.78 6.98 30.89
CA ILE A 187 -18.91 7.90 30.89
C ILE A 187 -20.00 7.40 31.87
N PRO A 188 -20.43 8.22 32.85
CA PRO A 188 -21.48 7.83 33.79
C PRO A 188 -22.78 7.43 33.11
N ARG A 189 -23.52 6.48 33.70
CA ARG A 189 -24.79 5.97 33.13
C ARG A 189 -25.84 7.05 32.83
N LYS A 190 -25.84 8.16 33.58
CA LYS A 190 -26.73 9.32 33.34
C LYS A 190 -26.50 10.02 32.00
N TYR A 191 -25.32 9.84 31.39
CA TYR A 191 -24.94 10.46 30.12
C TYR A 191 -24.80 9.43 28.99
N LYS A 192 -25.51 8.30 29.05
CA LYS A 192 -25.49 7.27 27.99
C LYS A 192 -25.82 7.80 26.60
N TRP A 193 -26.64 8.86 26.50
CA TRP A 193 -26.95 9.51 25.24
C TRP A 193 -25.71 10.10 24.55
N VAL A 194 -24.73 10.57 25.33
CA VAL A 194 -23.44 11.07 24.81
C VAL A 194 -22.66 9.95 24.12
N CYS A 195 -22.69 8.72 24.66
CA CYS A 195 -22.06 7.56 24.02
C CYS A 195 -22.68 7.28 22.66
N TRP A 196 -24.01 7.33 22.55
CA TRP A 196 -24.71 7.10 21.29
C TRP A 196 -24.43 8.20 20.26
N ILE A 197 -24.36 9.46 20.69
CA ILE A 197 -23.98 10.56 19.80
C ILE A 197 -22.54 10.39 19.31
N LEU A 198 -21.61 10.01 20.18
CA LEU A 198 -20.20 9.80 19.79
C LEU A 198 -20.07 8.63 18.79
N VAL A 199 -20.75 7.51 19.05
CA VAL A 199 -20.74 6.37 18.12
C VAL A 199 -21.41 6.76 16.80
N GLY A 200 -22.54 7.46 16.86
CA GLY A 200 -23.24 7.96 15.67
C GLY A 200 -22.39 8.90 14.83
N SER A 201 -21.64 9.81 15.46
CA SER A 201 -20.76 10.75 14.75
C SER A 201 -19.58 10.02 14.08
N LEU A 202 -19.01 9.00 14.73
CA LEU A 202 -17.95 8.16 14.15
C LEU A 202 -18.46 7.34 12.95
N ILE A 203 -19.69 6.81 13.03
CA ILE A 203 -20.32 6.11 11.89
C ILE A 203 -20.54 7.08 10.72
N LEU A 204 -21.12 8.26 10.98
CA LEU A 204 -21.34 9.28 9.96
C LEU A 204 -20.01 9.74 9.33
N SER A 205 -18.97 9.91 10.14
CA SER A 205 -17.61 10.22 9.68
C SER A 205 -17.09 9.13 8.74
N ASN A 206 -17.19 7.84 9.11
CA ASN A 206 -16.77 6.74 8.24
C ASN A 206 -17.53 6.73 6.91
N LEU A 207 -18.85 6.91 6.94
CA LEU A 207 -19.67 6.97 5.74
C LEU A 207 -19.29 8.16 4.86
N PHE A 208 -19.01 9.32 5.46
CA PHE A 208 -18.58 10.53 4.75
C PHE A 208 -17.25 10.30 4.02
N PHE A 209 -16.22 9.81 4.71
CA PHE A 209 -14.91 9.57 4.08
C PHE A 209 -14.96 8.45 3.03
N THR A 210 -15.75 7.40 3.28
CA THR A 210 -15.96 6.31 2.30
C THR A 210 -16.68 6.83 1.06
N LYS A 211 -17.75 7.61 1.22
CA LYS A 211 -18.46 8.25 0.11
C LYS A 211 -17.54 9.16 -0.68
N ARG A 212 -16.75 9.99 0.00
CA ARG A 212 -15.77 10.88 -0.63
C ARG A 212 -14.75 10.09 -1.48
N PHE A 213 -14.22 8.99 -0.96
CA PHE A 213 -13.32 8.11 -1.71
C PHE A 213 -13.94 7.61 -3.02
N PHE A 214 -15.19 7.15 -2.99
CA PHE A 214 -15.87 6.68 -4.21
C PHE A 214 -16.20 7.80 -5.20
N ILE A 215 -16.50 9.00 -4.71
CA ILE A 215 -16.68 10.18 -5.57
C ILE A 215 -15.35 10.55 -6.25
N GLU A 216 -14.25 10.60 -5.49
CA GLU A 216 -12.91 10.85 -6.04
C GLU A 216 -12.53 9.79 -7.10
N LEU A 217 -12.92 8.53 -6.90
CA LEU A 217 -12.68 7.47 -7.87
C LEU A 217 -13.52 7.63 -9.14
N ARG A 218 -14.81 7.96 -9.00
CA ARG A 218 -15.72 8.22 -10.12
C ARG A 218 -15.25 9.39 -10.97
N ASP A 219 -14.79 10.47 -10.32
CA ASP A 219 -14.47 11.73 -10.98
C ASP A 219 -12.99 11.78 -11.47
N ALA A 220 -12.18 10.75 -11.18
CA ALA A 220 -10.75 10.68 -11.53
C ALA A 220 -10.45 10.82 -13.04
N LYS A 221 -11.41 10.49 -13.91
CA LYS A 221 -11.28 10.60 -15.37
C LYS A 221 -11.38 12.04 -15.87
N THR A 222 -12.09 12.91 -15.14
CA THR A 222 -12.45 14.26 -15.60
C THR A 222 -11.81 15.36 -14.76
N VAL A 223 -11.55 15.09 -13.48
CA VAL A 223 -11.02 16.07 -12.53
C VAL A 223 -9.62 15.68 -12.09
N ASP A 224 -8.77 16.69 -12.01
CA ASP A 224 -7.42 16.57 -11.49
C ASP A 224 -7.45 16.65 -9.95
N TYR A 225 -7.31 15.51 -9.27
CA TYR A 225 -7.23 15.44 -7.80
C TYR A 225 -5.79 15.27 -7.32
N LEU A 226 -5.32 16.26 -6.56
CA LEU A 226 -4.16 16.08 -5.69
C LEU A 226 -4.61 15.39 -4.40
N LEU A 227 -4.15 14.15 -4.19
CA LEU A 227 -4.30 13.47 -2.90
C LEU A 227 -3.12 13.88 -2.01
N PRO A 228 -3.33 14.68 -0.95
CA PRO A 228 -2.22 15.10 -0.11
C PRO A 228 -1.63 13.92 0.66
N ARG A 229 -2.47 12.96 1.07
CA ARG A 229 -2.02 11.72 1.69
C ARG A 229 -3.06 10.61 1.60
N ASP A 230 -2.63 9.43 1.19
CA ASP A 230 -3.40 8.18 1.26
C ASP A 230 -2.64 7.20 2.14
N ARG A 231 -3.21 6.82 3.29
CA ARG A 231 -2.55 5.87 4.20
C ARG A 231 -2.90 4.42 3.86
N ILE A 232 -4.01 4.19 3.17
CA ILE A 232 -4.49 2.84 2.86
C ILE A 232 -3.77 2.26 1.65
N LEU A 233 -3.87 2.94 0.50
CA LEU A 233 -3.29 2.49 -0.76
C LEU A 233 -1.94 3.15 -1.07
N LYS A 234 -1.57 4.21 -0.32
CA LYS A 234 -0.35 5.00 -0.55
C LYS A 234 -0.27 5.57 -1.97
N GLN A 235 -1.42 5.80 -2.58
CA GLN A 235 -1.54 6.39 -3.90
C GLN A 235 -1.36 7.91 -3.82
N LYS A 236 -0.67 8.46 -4.82
CA LYS A 236 -0.52 9.91 -4.97
C LYS A 236 -1.66 10.55 -5.77
N THR A 237 -2.40 9.76 -6.54
CA THR A 237 -3.61 10.17 -7.24
C THR A 237 -4.54 8.96 -7.43
N ARG A 238 -5.81 9.20 -7.72
CA ARG A 238 -6.76 8.13 -8.08
C ARG A 238 -6.58 7.78 -9.55
N ILE A 239 -6.39 6.49 -9.82
CA ILE A 239 -6.28 5.94 -11.17
C ILE A 239 -7.32 4.83 -11.30
N THR A 240 -8.12 4.89 -12.36
CA THR A 240 -9.15 3.88 -12.65
C THR A 240 -8.80 3.07 -13.88
N LEU A 241 -9.33 1.85 -13.96
CA LEU A 241 -9.19 1.02 -15.15
C LEU A 241 -9.81 1.68 -16.39
N GLU A 242 -10.93 2.38 -16.24
CA GLU A 242 -11.59 3.09 -17.35
C GLU A 242 -10.68 4.18 -17.93
N GLN A 243 -9.96 4.90 -17.07
CA GLN A 243 -8.99 5.92 -17.48
C GLN A 243 -7.79 5.30 -18.21
N GLU A 244 -7.27 4.17 -17.71
CA GLU A 244 -6.19 3.43 -18.36
C GLU A 244 -6.63 2.87 -19.73
N GLN A 245 -7.86 2.37 -19.83
CA GLN A 245 -8.45 1.93 -21.10
C GLN A 245 -8.55 3.08 -22.11
N ALA A 246 -8.99 4.26 -21.68
CA ALA A 246 -9.06 5.44 -22.55
C ALA A 246 -7.67 5.91 -23.03
N ILE A 247 -6.64 5.81 -22.17
CA ILE A 247 -5.25 6.05 -22.58
C ILE A 247 -4.81 5.01 -23.61
N VAL A 248 -5.12 3.74 -23.38
CA VAL A 248 -4.76 2.66 -24.32
C VAL A 248 -5.49 2.81 -25.65
N ASP A 249 -6.77 3.22 -25.67
CA ASP A 249 -7.52 3.57 -26.89
C ASP A 249 -6.79 4.67 -27.68
N PHE A 250 -6.30 5.70 -26.98
CA PHE A 250 -5.53 6.78 -27.58
C PHE A 250 -4.21 6.29 -28.16
N LEU A 251 -3.43 5.48 -27.43
CA LEU A 251 -2.17 4.92 -27.92
C LEU A 251 -2.39 3.98 -29.13
N GLU A 252 -3.43 3.15 -29.06
CA GLU A 252 -3.81 2.24 -30.13
C GLU A 252 -4.24 3.00 -31.39
N SER A 253 -4.90 4.16 -31.25
CA SER A 253 -5.28 4.98 -32.42
C SER A 253 -4.10 5.42 -33.28
N TYR A 254 -2.92 5.64 -32.67
CA TYR A 254 -1.69 5.93 -33.42
C TYR A 254 -1.18 4.69 -34.14
N TYR A 255 -1.15 3.54 -33.44
CA TYR A 255 -0.77 2.26 -34.04
C TYR A 255 -1.66 1.89 -35.22
N LEU A 256 -2.98 2.06 -35.10
CA LEU A 256 -3.92 1.79 -36.19
C LEU A 256 -3.72 2.72 -37.40
N LYS A 257 -3.13 3.91 -37.19
CA LYS A 257 -2.91 4.91 -38.24
C LYS A 257 -1.66 4.64 -39.07
N ASN A 258 -0.57 4.16 -38.45
CA ASN A 258 0.73 4.00 -39.11
C ASN A 258 1.36 2.61 -39.00
N GLY A 259 0.80 1.70 -38.19
CA GLY A 259 1.33 0.37 -37.96
C GLY A 259 2.59 0.32 -37.09
N TYR A 260 3.01 1.44 -36.50
CA TYR A 260 4.28 1.54 -35.76
C TYR A 260 4.13 1.19 -34.27
N PRO A 261 5.10 0.47 -33.68
CA PRO A 261 5.05 0.07 -32.28
C PRO A 261 4.90 1.24 -31.31
N VAL A 262 4.23 1.00 -30.19
CA VAL A 262 4.01 1.98 -29.11
C VAL A 262 5.14 1.89 -28.08
N ILE A 263 5.98 2.92 -28.04
CA ILE A 263 7.08 3.02 -27.08
C ILE A 263 6.72 4.09 -26.05
N TYR A 264 6.65 3.73 -24.77
CA TYR A 264 6.21 4.69 -23.76
C TYR A 264 7.02 4.67 -22.48
N GLN A 265 7.05 5.82 -21.81
CA GLN A 265 7.55 5.95 -20.45
C GLN A 265 6.41 6.31 -19.51
N GLY A 266 6.02 5.35 -18.67
CA GLY A 266 5.04 5.55 -17.59
C GLY A 266 5.72 5.73 -16.24
N GLN A 267 4.99 6.24 -15.24
CA GLN A 267 5.43 6.09 -13.86
C GLN A 267 5.24 4.62 -13.40
N PRO A 268 6.07 4.10 -12.48
CA PRO A 268 6.05 2.68 -12.10
C PRO A 268 4.70 2.16 -11.61
N GLU A 269 3.85 3.04 -11.06
CA GLU A 269 2.58 2.70 -10.45
C GLU A 269 1.55 2.15 -11.45
N PHE A 270 1.56 2.62 -12.70
CA PHE A 270 0.59 2.22 -13.74
C PHE A 270 1.24 1.63 -15.00
N HIS A 271 2.57 1.61 -15.07
CA HIS A 271 3.29 1.08 -16.24
C HIS A 271 2.86 -0.33 -16.62
N ARG A 272 2.79 -1.24 -15.63
CA ARG A 272 2.40 -2.65 -15.85
C ARG A 272 0.94 -2.82 -16.26
N ALA A 273 0.05 -1.98 -15.73
CA ALA A 273 -1.37 -2.06 -16.06
C ALA A 273 -1.60 -1.65 -17.51
N LEU A 274 -0.99 -0.54 -17.95
CA LEU A 274 -1.00 -0.13 -19.36
C LEU A 274 -0.37 -1.19 -20.27
N ALA A 275 0.77 -1.77 -19.86
CA ALA A 275 1.46 -2.80 -20.62
C ALA A 275 0.58 -4.04 -20.84
N TYR A 276 -0.11 -4.47 -19.78
CA TYR A 276 -1.05 -5.58 -19.83
C TYR A 276 -2.22 -5.29 -20.79
N LEU A 277 -2.79 -4.08 -20.75
CA LEU A 277 -3.90 -3.69 -21.61
C LEU A 277 -3.50 -3.60 -23.09
N LEU A 278 -2.31 -3.06 -23.39
CA LEU A 278 -1.76 -3.04 -24.75
C LEU A 278 -1.51 -4.46 -25.28
N ASP A 279 -0.96 -5.34 -24.45
CA ASP A 279 -0.72 -6.75 -24.81
C ASP A 279 -2.03 -7.50 -25.07
N GLN A 280 -3.08 -7.25 -24.29
CA GLN A 280 -4.41 -7.82 -24.52
C GLN A 280 -4.98 -7.42 -25.89
N ARG A 281 -4.67 -6.20 -26.36
CA ARG A 281 -5.06 -5.68 -27.67
C ARG A 281 -4.09 -6.04 -28.79
N LYS A 282 -3.02 -6.78 -28.48
CA LYS A 282 -1.96 -7.18 -29.42
C LYS A 282 -1.24 -5.99 -30.06
N VAL A 283 -1.15 -4.87 -29.35
CA VAL A 283 -0.39 -3.71 -29.80
C VAL A 283 1.09 -3.92 -29.43
N PRO A 284 2.02 -3.96 -30.41
CA PRO A 284 3.44 -4.07 -30.13
C PRO A 284 3.92 -2.91 -29.27
N ARG A 285 4.53 -3.20 -28.11
CA ARG A 285 4.95 -2.18 -27.16
C ARG A 285 6.25 -2.49 -26.43
N ASP A 286 6.97 -1.45 -26.03
CA ASP A 286 8.05 -1.55 -25.05
C ASP A 286 8.22 -0.23 -24.26
N GLY A 287 9.01 -0.28 -23.20
CA GLY A 287 9.41 0.89 -22.43
C GLY A 287 10.40 1.77 -23.20
N LEU A 288 10.29 3.09 -23.04
CA LEU A 288 11.23 4.05 -23.63
C LEU A 288 12.67 3.80 -23.12
N SER A 289 13.58 3.55 -24.05
CA SER A 289 15.02 3.42 -23.80
C SER A 289 15.79 4.44 -24.61
N ILE A 290 16.52 5.32 -23.93
CA ILE A 290 17.34 6.38 -24.56
C ILE A 290 18.45 5.81 -25.47
N ARG A 291 18.80 4.53 -25.30
CA ARG A 291 19.85 3.84 -26.08
C ARG A 291 19.39 3.36 -27.46
N GLN A 292 18.09 3.15 -27.64
CA GLN A 292 17.54 2.63 -28.89
C GLN A 292 16.28 3.42 -29.23
N LEU A 293 16.43 4.34 -30.17
CA LEU A 293 15.38 5.20 -30.70
C LEU A 293 15.29 4.95 -32.21
N CYS A 294 14.22 4.30 -32.66
CA CYS A 294 13.96 4.07 -34.07
C CYS A 294 12.98 5.10 -34.65
N ARG A 295 13.06 5.38 -35.96
CA ARG A 295 12.17 6.34 -36.64
C ARG A 295 10.73 5.83 -36.74
N ASP A 296 10.55 4.56 -37.06
CA ASP A 296 9.24 3.93 -37.22
C ASP A 296 8.70 3.45 -35.85
N ALA A 297 8.40 4.41 -34.97
CA ALA A 297 7.83 4.15 -33.65
C ALA A 297 6.98 5.32 -33.14
N ASN A 298 5.93 4.99 -32.39
CA ASN A 298 5.07 5.97 -31.73
C ASN A 298 5.53 6.16 -30.29
N TYR A 299 6.11 7.31 -29.97
CA TYR A 299 6.65 7.59 -28.63
C TYR A 299 5.69 8.36 -27.75
N PHE A 300 5.57 7.96 -26.48
CA PHE A 300 4.68 8.61 -25.52
C PHE A 300 5.27 8.74 -24.12
N LEU A 301 4.89 9.81 -23.44
CA LEU A 301 5.13 10.01 -22.03
C LEU A 301 3.78 9.97 -21.30
N VAL A 302 3.62 9.06 -20.34
CA VAL A 302 2.39 8.94 -19.54
C VAL A 302 2.72 9.31 -18.10
N LEU A 303 2.13 10.41 -17.62
CA LEU A 303 2.43 10.99 -16.31
C LEU A 303 1.16 11.30 -15.54
N ARG A 304 1.32 11.54 -14.24
CA ARG A 304 0.31 12.23 -13.45
C ARG A 304 0.24 13.69 -13.85
N THR A 305 -0.96 14.23 -13.98
CA THR A 305 -1.19 15.65 -14.32
C THR A 305 -0.49 16.59 -13.33
N GLN A 306 -0.43 16.22 -12.05
CA GLN A 306 0.19 17.04 -10.99
C GLN A 306 1.68 16.78 -10.78
N SER A 307 2.31 15.91 -11.57
CA SER A 307 3.74 15.65 -11.40
C SER A 307 4.59 16.76 -12.01
N ASP A 308 5.66 17.16 -11.31
CA ASP A 308 6.65 18.08 -11.87
C ASP A 308 7.30 17.44 -13.10
N GLN A 309 7.05 18.04 -14.26
CA GLN A 309 7.50 17.55 -15.55
C GLN A 309 8.81 18.21 -16.01
N SER A 310 9.30 19.23 -15.29
CA SER A 310 10.43 20.06 -15.71
C SER A 310 11.67 19.20 -16.02
N LYS A 311 12.10 18.39 -15.07
CA LYS A 311 13.27 17.50 -15.21
C LYS A 311 13.11 16.48 -16.34
N LYS A 312 11.93 15.86 -16.46
CA LYS A 312 11.68 14.88 -17.53
C LYS A 312 11.68 15.52 -18.91
N ARG A 313 11.19 16.76 -19.00
CA ARG A 313 11.19 17.53 -20.25
C ARG A 313 12.58 17.98 -20.63
N GLU A 314 13.41 18.34 -19.65
CA GLU A 314 14.83 18.64 -19.86
C GLU A 314 15.58 17.40 -20.37
N ASP A 315 15.47 16.26 -19.66
CA ASP A 315 16.13 15.00 -19.99
C ASP A 315 15.79 14.47 -21.40
N LEU A 316 14.52 14.61 -21.82
CA LEU A 316 14.05 14.12 -23.12
C LEU A 316 14.07 15.18 -24.22
N GLY A 317 14.13 16.46 -23.85
CA GLY A 317 14.02 17.59 -24.77
C GLY A 317 15.19 17.72 -25.74
N GLU A 318 16.35 17.12 -25.44
CA GLU A 318 17.44 17.02 -26.40
C GLU A 318 17.06 16.15 -27.60
N LYS A 319 16.31 15.07 -27.38
CA LYS A 319 16.04 14.01 -28.37
C LYS A 319 14.64 14.06 -28.98
N PHE A 320 13.68 14.65 -28.28
CA PHE A 320 12.27 14.69 -28.68
C PHE A 320 11.72 16.10 -28.72
N ASN A 321 10.75 16.33 -29.61
CA ASN A 321 9.82 17.44 -29.53
C ASN A 321 8.55 16.96 -28.82
N PHE A 322 7.98 17.78 -27.94
CA PHE A 322 6.77 17.45 -27.21
C PHE A 322 5.54 17.87 -28.01
N GLY A 323 4.68 16.90 -28.34
CA GLY A 323 3.40 17.14 -28.99
C GLY A 323 2.35 17.71 -28.02
N THR A 324 1.11 17.82 -28.51
CA THR A 324 -0.02 18.32 -27.73
C THR A 324 -0.36 17.36 -26.60
N GLU A 325 -0.44 17.90 -25.37
CA GLU A 325 -0.82 17.12 -24.19
C GLU A 325 -2.29 16.71 -24.22
N GLN A 326 -2.57 15.42 -24.10
CA GLN A 326 -3.91 14.90 -23.95
C GLN A 326 -4.16 14.55 -22.47
N LYS A 327 -5.09 15.26 -21.85
CA LYS A 327 -5.47 15.03 -20.44
C LYS A 327 -6.58 13.98 -20.34
N PHE A 328 -6.40 13.07 -19.39
CA PHE A 328 -7.36 12.05 -18.99
C PHE A 328 -7.68 12.22 -17.51
N GLY A 329 -7.98 13.44 -17.04
CA GLY A 329 -8.19 13.74 -15.62
C GLY A 329 -6.87 13.76 -14.84
N THR A 330 -6.66 12.79 -13.96
CA THR A 330 -5.45 12.69 -13.11
C THR A 330 -4.18 12.24 -13.84
N LEU A 331 -4.31 11.77 -15.08
CA LEU A 331 -3.21 11.37 -15.96
C LEU A 331 -3.17 12.24 -17.22
N VAL A 332 -1.97 12.38 -17.77
CA VAL A 332 -1.71 13.08 -19.03
C VAL A 332 -0.82 12.22 -19.91
N VAL A 333 -1.15 12.17 -21.20
CA VAL A 333 -0.35 11.53 -22.24
C VAL A 333 0.23 12.61 -23.13
N ILE A 334 1.53 12.56 -23.35
CA ILE A 334 2.25 13.51 -24.20
C ILE A 334 2.90 12.70 -25.33
N PRO A 335 2.43 12.85 -26.57
CA PRO A 335 3.12 12.31 -27.73
C PRO A 335 4.51 12.95 -27.86
N LEU A 336 5.50 12.14 -28.20
CA LEU A 336 6.87 12.59 -28.42
C LEU A 336 7.24 12.38 -29.88
N GLU A 337 7.71 13.43 -30.53
CA GLU A 337 8.22 13.35 -31.90
C GLU A 337 9.74 13.25 -31.85
N LEU A 338 10.30 12.18 -32.40
CA LEU A 338 11.75 11.96 -32.41
C LEU A 338 12.42 12.96 -33.35
N LYS A 339 13.45 13.67 -32.86
CA LYS A 339 14.26 14.53 -33.72
C LYS A 339 15.10 13.69 -34.67
N ALA A 340 15.23 14.14 -35.92
CA ALA A 340 15.94 13.39 -36.96
C ALA A 340 17.40 13.04 -36.59
N THR A 341 18.05 13.89 -35.79
CA THR A 341 19.44 13.72 -35.31
C THR A 341 19.59 12.72 -34.17
N ALA A 342 18.49 12.31 -33.53
CA ALA A 342 18.50 11.43 -32.35
C ALA A 342 18.16 9.97 -32.67
N ALA A 343 17.78 9.67 -33.91
CA ALA A 343 17.44 8.31 -34.34
C ALA A 343 18.69 7.43 -34.45
N THR A 344 18.63 6.24 -33.85
CA THR A 344 19.69 5.21 -33.84
C THR A 344 19.39 4.02 -34.75
N CYS A 345 18.15 3.90 -35.21
CA CYS A 345 17.65 2.81 -36.05
C CYS A 345 16.47 3.29 -36.91
N GLU A 346 16.12 2.51 -37.94
CA GLU A 346 14.90 2.75 -38.73
C GLU A 346 13.69 2.08 -38.06
N GLN A 347 13.79 0.78 -37.75
CA GLN A 347 12.72 -0.02 -37.17
C GLN A 347 13.15 -0.81 -35.93
N PHE A 348 12.21 -1.05 -35.03
CA PHE A 348 12.40 -1.96 -33.89
C PHE A 348 12.22 -3.42 -34.31
N GLU A 349 13.02 -4.30 -33.71
CA GLU A 349 12.77 -5.74 -33.75
C GLU A 349 11.67 -6.10 -32.75
N VAL A 350 10.43 -6.14 -33.21
CA VAL A 350 9.23 -6.36 -32.38
C VAL A 350 9.26 -7.70 -31.63
N ASP A 351 9.88 -8.74 -32.20
CA ASP A 351 10.01 -10.05 -31.56
C ASP A 351 10.82 -10.03 -30.26
N LYS A 352 11.65 -8.99 -30.07
CA LYS A 352 12.44 -8.78 -28.84
C LYS A 352 11.67 -8.03 -27.76
N PHE A 353 10.45 -7.56 -28.04
CA PHE A 353 9.67 -6.81 -27.07
C PHE A 353 9.27 -7.66 -25.88
N ARG A 354 9.25 -7.02 -24.71
CA ARG A 354 8.78 -7.64 -23.48
C ARG A 354 7.27 -7.76 -23.54
N ASN A 355 6.76 -8.89 -23.08
CA ASN A 355 5.34 -9.06 -22.75
C ASN A 355 5.11 -8.91 -21.24
N TYR A 356 3.86 -8.82 -20.82
CA TYR A 356 3.47 -8.64 -19.42
C TYR A 356 3.95 -9.81 -18.53
N LYS A 357 4.16 -10.99 -19.10
CA LYS A 357 4.67 -12.18 -18.38
C LYS A 357 6.16 -12.07 -18.03
N ASN A 358 6.92 -11.34 -18.85
CA ASN A 358 8.35 -11.13 -18.69
C ASN A 358 8.66 -9.74 -18.09
N GLU A 359 7.61 -9.01 -17.69
CA GLU A 359 7.71 -7.65 -17.18
C GLU A 359 7.90 -7.64 -15.66
N GLY A 360 9.15 -7.41 -15.21
CA GLY A 360 9.48 -7.25 -13.79
C GLY A 360 10.67 -8.10 -13.34
N GLY A 361 11.81 -7.89 -14.01
CA GLY A 361 13.05 -8.69 -14.04
C GLY A 361 13.75 -9.08 -12.72
N SER A 362 12.99 -9.50 -11.71
CA SER A 362 13.47 -10.11 -10.46
C SER A 362 12.39 -10.84 -9.65
N VAL A 363 11.11 -10.80 -10.04
CA VAL A 363 10.04 -11.48 -9.29
C VAL A 363 9.96 -12.95 -9.72
N ALA A 364 9.94 -13.88 -8.76
CA ALA A 364 9.84 -15.30 -9.07
C ALA A 364 8.52 -15.61 -9.80
N LYS A 365 8.57 -16.50 -10.80
CA LYS A 365 7.37 -17.01 -11.46
C LYS A 365 6.44 -17.64 -10.41
N ARG A 366 5.17 -17.24 -10.42
CA ARG A 366 4.14 -17.80 -9.54
C ARG A 366 3.22 -18.66 -10.37
N TYR A 367 3.13 -19.94 -10.04
CA TYR A 367 2.23 -20.84 -10.73
C TYR A 367 0.82 -20.72 -10.15
N ASN A 368 -0.20 -20.65 -11.00
CA ASN A 368 -1.59 -20.79 -10.61
C ASN A 368 -1.98 -22.29 -10.54
N TRP A 369 -3.12 -22.61 -9.93
CA TRP A 369 -3.58 -23.99 -9.82
C TRP A 369 -3.80 -24.66 -11.18
N GLY A 370 -4.26 -23.91 -12.18
CA GLY A 370 -4.42 -24.41 -13.54
C GLY A 370 -3.07 -24.88 -14.12
N GLU A 371 -2.01 -24.11 -13.96
CA GLU A 371 -0.64 -24.46 -14.35
C GLU A 371 -0.10 -25.63 -13.50
N ILE A 372 -0.43 -25.65 -12.20
CA ILE A 372 0.01 -26.74 -11.31
C ILE A 372 -0.60 -28.08 -11.72
N PHE A 373 -1.88 -28.11 -12.10
CA PHE A 373 -2.62 -29.33 -12.42
C PHE A 373 -2.63 -29.70 -13.91
N SER A 374 -2.36 -28.75 -14.81
CA SER A 374 -2.33 -29.02 -16.27
C SER A 374 -1.02 -29.61 -16.78
N GLY A 375 -0.01 -29.77 -15.90
CA GLY A 375 1.28 -30.36 -16.25
C GLY A 375 2.08 -29.55 -17.28
N LYS A 376 1.74 -28.27 -17.49
CA LYS A 376 2.40 -27.33 -18.39
C LYS A 376 3.12 -26.22 -17.64
#